data_AF-A0A2R6E495-F1
#
_entry.id   AF-A0A2R6E495-F1
#
_cell.length_a   1.000
_cell.length_b   1.000
_cell.length_c   1.000
_cell.angle_alpha   90.00
_cell.angle_beta   90.00
_cell.angle_gamma   90.00
#
_symmetry.space_group_name_H-M   'P 1'
#
loop_
_entity.id
_entity.type
_entity.pdbx_description
1 polymer ?
#
loop_
_entity_poly.entity_id
_entity_poly.type
_entity_poly.pdbx_seq_one_letter_code
_entity_poly.pdbx_strand_id
1 'polypeptide(L)'
;MVAGGARPKGADFEFAERIRSEAPENVTVTGMLDDEDYWVALAAPDLALLPYRVVTQSGTFNSCVSQGIPVLASDADYFTRIEAKWGAPETVDISDTGAIVQRVRTLLEDDARRGRLADVMRQYRRANSFEQVGAEHRRIYHHVSNDTVAELDDRNVEPDPEPAARARAACSAQRSVTTD
;
A
#
# COMPACT_ATOMS: atom_id res chain seq x y z
N MET A 1 -13.46 11.85 5.62
CA MET A 1 -12.17 11.31 5.12
C MET A 1 -11.09 11.65 6.13
N VAL A 2 -10.21 10.72 6.47
CA VAL A 2 -9.07 10.96 7.36
C VAL A 2 -7.78 10.85 6.57
N ALA A 3 -6.91 11.84 6.70
CA ALA A 3 -5.60 11.88 6.04
C ALA A 3 -4.49 12.09 7.08
N GLY A 4 -3.37 11.41 6.90
CA GLY A 4 -2.16 11.66 7.69
C GLY A 4 -1.51 13.00 7.32
N GLY A 5 -0.58 13.45 8.16
CA GLY A 5 0.27 14.60 7.86
C GLY A 5 1.75 14.25 7.75
N ALA A 6 2.58 15.28 7.57
CA ALA A 6 4.03 15.14 7.50
C ALA A 6 4.68 15.18 8.88
N ARG A 7 5.92 14.70 8.96
CA ARG A 7 6.79 14.89 10.14
C ARG A 7 6.98 16.40 10.38
N PRO A 8 7.13 16.88 11.62
CA PRO A 8 7.06 18.30 11.98
C PRO A 8 8.31 19.12 11.61
N LYS A 9 8.87 18.93 10.41
CA LYS A 9 10.06 19.64 9.89
C LYS A 9 10.08 19.62 8.35
N GLY A 10 10.58 20.72 7.76
CA GLY A 10 10.90 20.81 6.33
C GLY A 10 9.71 21.14 5.42
N ALA A 11 9.97 21.22 4.12
CA ALA A 11 9.00 21.68 3.12
C ALA A 11 7.73 20.81 3.05
N ASP A 12 7.85 19.50 3.32
CA ASP A 12 6.68 18.61 3.36
C ASP A 12 5.74 18.93 4.54
N PHE A 13 6.29 19.42 5.65
CA PHE A 13 5.50 19.89 6.79
C PHE A 13 4.70 21.14 6.44
N GLU A 14 5.36 22.14 5.87
CA GLU A 14 4.71 23.38 5.44
C GLU A 14 3.62 23.12 4.39
N PHE A 15 3.89 22.21 3.45
CA PHE A 15 2.91 21.76 2.48
C PHE A 15 1.70 21.08 3.16
N ALA A 16 1.95 20.14 4.08
CA ALA A 16 0.89 19.43 4.79
C ALA A 16 0.04 20.37 5.67
N GLU A 17 0.66 21.33 6.34
CA GLU A 17 -0.07 22.31 7.17
C GLU A 17 -0.93 23.26 6.31
N ARG A 18 -0.45 23.64 5.11
CA ARG A 18 -1.29 24.38 4.16
C ARG A 18 -2.52 23.56 3.76
N ILE A 19 -2.32 22.31 3.34
CA ILE A 19 -3.42 21.39 3.00
C ILE A 19 -4.39 21.23 4.18
N ARG A 20 -3.89 21.13 5.41
CA ARG A 20 -4.71 21.05 6.62
C ARG A 20 -5.54 22.32 6.84
N SER A 21 -4.98 23.50 6.61
CA SER A 21 -5.69 24.77 6.78
C SER A 21 -6.78 25.01 5.72
N GLU A 22 -6.62 24.41 4.54
CA GLU A 22 -7.54 24.50 3.40
C GLU A 22 -8.51 23.31 3.32
N ALA A 23 -8.39 22.34 4.24
CA ALA A 23 -9.19 21.13 4.23
C ALA A 23 -10.68 21.45 4.47
N PRO A 24 -11.60 20.91 3.65
CA PRO A 24 -13.03 21.07 3.88
C PRO A 24 -13.47 20.32 5.14
N GLU A 25 -14.64 20.67 5.69
CA GLU A 25 -15.16 20.15 6.96
C GLU A 25 -15.24 18.60 7.02
N ASN A 26 -15.40 17.93 5.88
CA ASN A 26 -15.46 16.48 5.78
C ASN A 26 -14.09 15.79 5.67
N VAL A 27 -12.99 16.54 5.81
CA VAL A 27 -11.61 16.05 5.76
C VAL A 27 -10.89 16.40 7.05
N THR A 28 -10.41 15.37 7.75
CA THR A 28 -9.58 15.53 8.93
C THR A 28 -8.13 15.19 8.57
N VAL A 29 -7.23 16.17 8.70
CA VAL A 29 -5.78 15.95 8.60
C VAL A 29 -5.21 15.83 10.00
N THR A 30 -4.73 14.63 10.36
CA THR A 30 -4.32 14.31 11.73
C THR A 30 -2.95 14.85 12.12
N GLY A 31 -2.13 15.21 11.12
CA GLY A 31 -0.70 15.36 11.35
C GLY A 31 -0.02 13.99 11.51
N MET A 32 1.13 13.99 12.17
CA MET A 32 1.80 12.77 12.58
C MET A 32 1.21 12.27 13.89
N LEU A 33 0.65 11.06 13.85
CA LEU A 33 0.19 10.34 15.04
C LEU A 33 1.35 9.56 15.66
N ASP A 34 1.26 9.31 16.96
CA ASP A 34 2.09 8.30 17.62
C ASP A 34 1.58 6.89 17.28
N ASP A 35 2.31 5.87 17.74
CA ASP A 35 2.01 4.48 17.38
C ASP A 35 0.63 4.03 17.87
N GLU A 36 0.19 4.45 19.06
CA GLU A 36 -1.10 4.05 19.62
C GLU A 36 -2.25 4.73 18.85
N ASP A 37 -2.17 6.06 18.70
CA ASP A 37 -3.15 6.84 17.96
C ASP A 37 -3.23 6.43 16.49
N TYR A 38 -2.11 6.03 15.89
CA TYR A 38 -2.06 5.53 14.53
C TYR A 38 -2.95 4.28 14.36
N TRP A 39 -2.85 3.30 15.25
CA TRP A 39 -3.66 2.08 15.15
C TRP A 39 -5.13 2.35 15.41
N VAL A 40 -5.45 3.26 16.33
CA VAL A 40 -6.84 3.70 16.58
C VAL A 40 -7.40 4.39 15.34
N ALA A 41 -6.68 5.34 14.76
CA ALA A 41 -7.10 6.05 13.57
C ALA A 41 -7.23 5.13 12.35
N LEU A 42 -6.35 4.13 12.24
CA LEU A 42 -6.39 3.17 11.15
C LEU A 42 -7.57 2.20 11.27
N ALA A 43 -8.09 1.90 12.46
CA ALA A 43 -9.21 0.99 12.63
C ALA A 43 -10.57 1.59 12.21
N ALA A 44 -10.64 2.91 12.01
CA ALA A 44 -11.89 3.64 11.73
C ALA A 44 -12.40 3.57 10.28
N PRO A 45 -11.56 3.60 9.21
CA PRO A 45 -12.05 3.73 7.84
C PRO A 45 -12.62 2.43 7.27
N ASP A 46 -13.68 2.56 6.47
CA ASP A 46 -14.25 1.45 5.68
C ASP A 46 -13.42 1.07 4.44
N LEU A 47 -12.58 2.01 3.99
CA LEU A 47 -11.75 1.90 2.79
C LEU A 47 -10.49 2.76 2.96
N ALA A 48 -9.33 2.20 2.63
CA ALA A 48 -8.08 2.95 2.54
C ALA A 48 -7.75 3.29 1.08
N LEU A 49 -7.37 4.54 0.83
CA LEU A 49 -6.85 5.00 -0.47
C LEU A 49 -5.33 5.17 -0.34
N LEU A 50 -4.55 4.49 -1.19
CA LEU A 50 -3.09 4.59 -1.25
C LEU A 50 -2.64 5.17 -2.60
N PRO A 51 -2.69 6.51 -2.78
CA PRO A 51 -2.54 7.19 -4.05
C PRO A 51 -1.06 7.41 -4.41
N TYR A 52 -0.22 6.37 -4.37
CA TYR A 52 1.22 6.50 -4.59
C TYR A 52 1.58 6.66 -6.07
N ARG A 53 2.51 7.56 -6.37
CA ARG A 53 3.09 7.68 -7.72
C ARG A 53 4.23 6.69 -7.97
N VAL A 54 4.97 6.36 -6.93
CA VAL A 54 6.10 5.41 -6.97
C VAL A 54 6.11 4.66 -5.63
N VAL A 55 6.17 3.33 -5.69
CA VAL A 55 6.24 2.47 -4.51
C VAL A 55 6.91 1.15 -4.88
N THR A 56 7.82 0.68 -4.01
CA THR A 56 8.43 -0.66 -4.11
C THR A 56 8.02 -1.56 -2.94
N GLN A 57 7.63 -0.96 -1.82
CA GLN A 57 7.04 -1.59 -0.65
C GLN A 57 6.20 -0.54 0.08
N SER A 58 5.09 -0.93 0.72
CA SER A 58 4.28 -0.04 1.54
C SER A 58 4.02 -0.60 2.93
N GLY A 59 4.56 0.08 3.95
CA GLY A 59 4.22 -0.18 5.35
C GLY A 59 2.75 0.10 5.63
N THR A 60 2.21 1.21 5.10
CA THR A 60 0.78 1.56 5.27
C THR A 60 -0.14 0.49 4.67
N PHE A 61 0.18 -0.07 3.50
CA PHE A 61 -0.55 -1.20 2.94
C PHE A 61 -0.54 -2.40 3.88
N ASN A 62 0.63 -2.77 4.41
CA ASN A 62 0.74 -3.88 5.36
C ASN A 62 -0.05 -3.61 6.65
N SER A 63 -0.12 -2.36 7.11
CA SER A 63 -0.98 -1.97 8.24
C SER A 63 -2.47 -2.10 7.90
N CYS A 64 -2.91 -1.70 6.70
CA CYS A 64 -4.29 -1.91 6.25
C CYS A 64 -4.63 -3.41 6.19
N VAL A 65 -3.73 -4.21 5.62
CA VAL A 65 -3.82 -5.68 5.55
C VAL A 65 -3.91 -6.30 6.95
N SER A 66 -3.13 -5.80 7.92
CA SER A 66 -3.14 -6.34 9.28
C SER A 66 -4.51 -6.18 9.95
N GLN A 67 -5.22 -5.09 9.65
CA GLN A 67 -6.58 -4.82 10.10
C GLN A 67 -7.68 -5.37 9.16
N GLY A 68 -7.30 -5.91 8.00
CA GLY A 68 -8.25 -6.42 7.01
C GLY A 68 -9.06 -5.31 6.31
N ILE A 69 -8.52 -4.10 6.25
CA ILE A 69 -9.16 -2.94 5.64
C ILE A 69 -9.08 -3.07 4.11
N PRO A 70 -10.20 -2.96 3.37
CA PRO A 70 -10.18 -2.89 1.92
C PRO A 70 -9.30 -1.73 1.43
N VAL A 71 -8.51 -1.96 0.39
CA VAL A 71 -7.58 -0.97 -0.16
C VAL A 71 -7.90 -0.72 -1.63
N LEU A 72 -8.06 0.56 -1.97
CA LEU A 72 -7.92 1.10 -3.32
C LEU A 72 -6.53 1.73 -3.42
N ALA A 73 -5.70 1.23 -4.33
CA ALA A 73 -4.33 1.68 -4.51
C ALA A 73 -4.12 2.27 -5.91
N SER A 74 -3.03 2.98 -6.11
CA SER A 74 -2.58 3.34 -7.45
C SER A 74 -2.22 2.10 -8.28
N ASP A 75 -2.20 2.28 -9.60
CA ASP A 75 -1.72 1.34 -10.61
C ASP A 75 -0.18 1.19 -10.64
N ALA A 76 0.52 1.57 -9.57
CA ALA A 76 1.94 1.32 -9.45
C ALA A 76 2.24 -0.18 -9.50
N ASP A 77 3.33 -0.57 -10.18
CA ASP A 77 3.73 -1.97 -10.39
C ASP A 77 3.68 -2.85 -9.14
N TYR A 78 4.04 -2.29 -7.97
CA TYR A 78 3.95 -3.00 -6.69
C TYR A 78 2.53 -3.50 -6.40
N PHE A 79 1.51 -2.66 -6.59
CA PHE A 79 0.13 -3.01 -6.28
C PHE A 79 -0.53 -3.85 -7.37
N THR A 80 -0.23 -3.58 -8.65
CA THR A 80 -0.80 -4.36 -9.75
C THR A 80 -0.33 -5.82 -9.73
N ARG A 81 0.92 -6.09 -9.32
CA ARG A 81 1.39 -7.47 -9.07
C ARG A 81 0.62 -8.17 -7.97
N ILE A 82 0.36 -7.46 -6.86
CA ILE A 82 -0.40 -8.02 -5.73
C ILE A 82 -1.86 -8.25 -6.16
N GLU A 83 -2.49 -7.30 -6.86
CA GLU A 83 -3.83 -7.43 -7.40
C GLU A 83 -3.95 -8.60 -8.37
N ALA A 84 -3.01 -8.77 -9.30
CA ALA A 84 -3.03 -9.88 -10.25
C ALA A 84 -2.97 -11.25 -9.55
N LYS A 85 -2.16 -11.35 -8.48
CA LYS A 85 -1.97 -12.61 -7.73
C LYS A 85 -3.10 -12.92 -6.76
N TRP A 86 -3.64 -11.91 -6.09
CA TRP A 86 -4.58 -12.10 -4.97
C TRP A 86 -6.01 -11.63 -5.28
N GLY A 87 -6.21 -10.86 -6.35
CA GLY A 87 -7.46 -10.17 -6.64
C GLY A 87 -7.72 -8.92 -5.79
N ALA A 88 -6.72 -8.48 -5.01
CA ALA A 88 -6.75 -7.25 -4.22
C ALA A 88 -5.30 -6.82 -3.87
N PRO A 89 -4.98 -5.54 -3.58
CA PRO A 89 -5.91 -4.39 -3.54
C PRO A 89 -6.52 -4.12 -4.93
N GLU A 90 -7.61 -3.36 -5.00
CA GLU A 90 -8.03 -2.83 -6.30
C GLU A 90 -7.08 -1.71 -6.71
N THR A 91 -6.69 -1.66 -7.99
CA THR A 91 -5.88 -0.56 -8.52
C THR A 91 -6.67 0.38 -9.42
N VAL A 92 -6.21 1.63 -9.50
CA VAL A 92 -6.74 2.67 -10.37
C VAL A 92 -5.60 3.55 -10.88
N ASP A 93 -5.73 4.05 -12.11
CA ASP A 93 -4.81 5.02 -12.69
C ASP A 93 -4.72 6.25 -11.77
N ILE A 94 -3.53 6.47 -11.20
CA ILE A 94 -3.32 7.55 -10.24
C ILE A 94 -3.36 8.95 -10.88
N SER A 95 -3.20 9.03 -12.20
CA SER A 95 -3.27 10.28 -12.96
C SER A 95 -4.71 10.71 -13.23
N ASP A 96 -5.67 9.79 -13.19
CA ASP A 96 -7.09 10.07 -13.40
C ASP A 96 -7.85 10.24 -12.07
N THR A 97 -7.94 11.49 -11.63
CA THR A 97 -8.70 11.84 -10.41
C THR A 97 -10.19 11.50 -10.52
N GLY A 98 -10.78 11.57 -11.72
CA GLY A 98 -12.17 11.21 -11.95
C GLY A 98 -12.41 9.73 -11.73
N ALA A 99 -11.52 8.88 -12.25
CA ALA A 99 -11.55 7.44 -12.03
C ALA A 99 -11.39 7.07 -10.54
N ILE A 100 -10.48 7.75 -9.82
CA ILE A 100 -10.31 7.55 -8.36
C ILE A 100 -11.62 7.86 -7.63
N VAL A 101 -12.22 9.03 -7.88
CA VAL A 101 -13.47 9.44 -7.23
C VAL A 101 -14.59 8.45 -7.51
N GLN A 102 -14.73 8.04 -8.77
CA GLN A 102 -15.77 7.08 -9.14
C GLN A 102 -15.54 5.72 -8.49
N ARG A 103 -14.28 5.27 -8.42
CA ARG A 103 -13.94 3.99 -7.81
C ARG A 103 -14.18 3.99 -6.29
N VAL A 104 -13.79 5.07 -5.60
CA VAL A 104 -14.08 5.24 -4.16
C VAL A 104 -15.59 5.17 -3.92
N ARG A 105 -16.40 5.91 -4.68
CA ARG A 105 -17.87 5.87 -4.55
C ARG A 105 -18.43 4.48 -4.77
N THR A 106 -18.05 3.84 -5.87
CA THR A 106 -18.51 2.48 -6.21
C THR A 106 -18.18 1.48 -5.10
N LEU A 107 -16.96 1.55 -4.54
CA LEU A 107 -16.56 0.66 -3.46
C LEU A 107 -17.33 0.96 -2.16
N LEU A 108 -17.56 2.23 -1.82
CA LEU A 108 -18.34 2.61 -0.64
C LEU A 108 -19.83 2.26 -0.75
N GLU A 109 -20.36 2.11 -1.96
CA GLU A 109 -21.74 1.68 -2.22
C GLU A 109 -21.90 0.14 -2.32
N ASP A 110 -20.81 -0.60 -2.55
CA ASP A 110 -20.83 -2.07 -2.67
C ASP A 110 -20.19 -2.76 -1.45
N ASP A 111 -20.98 -2.94 -0.39
CA ASP A 111 -20.59 -3.63 0.84
C ASP A 111 -20.10 -5.06 0.57
N ALA A 112 -20.71 -5.76 -0.39
CA ALA A 112 -20.34 -7.13 -0.72
C ALA A 112 -18.94 -7.18 -1.35
N ARG A 113 -18.61 -6.20 -2.21
CA ARG A 113 -17.26 -6.06 -2.77
C ARG A 113 -16.24 -5.70 -1.70
N ARG A 114 -16.54 -4.75 -0.80
CA ARG A 114 -15.65 -4.43 0.34
C ARG A 114 -15.41 -5.64 1.23
N GLY A 115 -16.46 -6.42 1.52
CA GLY A 115 -16.34 -7.68 2.26
C GLY A 115 -15.38 -8.67 1.59
N ARG A 116 -15.53 -8.88 0.27
CA ARG A 116 -14.62 -9.75 -0.50
C ARG A 116 -13.17 -9.26 -0.46
N LEU A 117 -12.94 -7.96 -0.64
CA LEU A 117 -11.59 -7.39 -0.54
C LEU A 117 -10.99 -7.61 0.85
N ALA A 118 -11.76 -7.38 1.91
CA ALA A 118 -11.33 -7.62 3.28
C ALA A 118 -10.99 -9.10 3.54
N ASP A 119 -11.77 -10.04 2.97
CA ASP A 119 -11.46 -11.48 3.02
C ASP A 119 -10.13 -11.81 2.35
N VAL A 120 -9.89 -11.26 1.17
CA VAL A 120 -8.61 -11.43 0.46
C VAL A 120 -7.45 -10.83 1.26
N MET A 121 -7.61 -9.64 1.85
CA MET A 121 -6.59 -9.04 2.72
C MET A 121 -6.24 -9.97 3.90
N ARG A 122 -7.24 -10.64 4.51
CA ARG A 122 -7.00 -11.62 5.57
C ARG A 122 -6.21 -12.85 5.09
N GLN A 123 -6.45 -13.31 3.87
CA GLN A 123 -5.70 -14.42 3.26
C GLN A 123 -4.27 -14.00 2.96
N TYR A 124 -4.10 -12.84 2.31
CA TYR A 124 -2.79 -12.24 2.04
C TYR A 124 -1.97 -12.10 3.33
N ARG A 125 -2.58 -11.59 4.40
CA ARG A 125 -1.94 -11.44 5.73
C ARG A 125 -1.38 -12.76 6.26
N ARG A 126 -2.15 -13.85 6.15
CA ARG A 126 -1.73 -15.19 6.64
C ARG A 126 -0.53 -15.70 5.83
N ALA A 127 -0.62 -15.60 4.51
CA ALA A 127 0.42 -16.06 3.59
C ALA A 127 1.73 -15.26 3.71
N ASN A 128 1.64 -13.96 4.01
CA ASN A 128 2.78 -13.05 4.12
C ASN A 128 3.11 -12.68 5.58
N SER A 129 2.74 -13.54 6.54
CA SER A 129 2.99 -13.30 7.95
C SER A 129 4.47 -13.47 8.32
N PHE A 130 4.92 -12.84 9.40
CA PHE A 130 6.29 -13.01 9.92
C PHE A 130 6.64 -14.48 10.19
N GLU A 131 5.67 -15.30 10.59
CA GLU A 131 5.86 -16.75 10.75
C GLU A 131 6.31 -17.41 9.43
N GLN A 132 5.58 -17.14 8.34
CA GLN A 132 5.89 -17.70 7.02
C GLN A 132 7.20 -17.13 6.45
N VAL A 133 7.38 -15.82 6.57
CA VAL A 133 8.61 -15.15 6.13
C VAL A 133 9.82 -15.67 6.90
N GLY A 134 9.71 -15.85 8.22
CA GLY A 134 10.77 -16.38 9.06
C GLY A 134 11.11 -17.84 8.73
N ALA A 135 10.10 -18.67 8.45
CA ALA A 135 10.31 -20.04 7.99
C ALA A 135 11.08 -20.08 6.67
N GLU A 136 10.76 -19.19 5.73
CA GLU A 136 11.46 -19.09 4.44
C GLU A 136 12.91 -18.63 4.60
N HIS A 137 13.14 -17.58 5.40
CA HIS A 137 14.50 -17.13 5.70
C HIS A 137 15.34 -18.23 6.35
N ARG A 138 14.75 -19.01 7.27
CA ARG A 138 15.42 -20.16 7.88
C ARG A 138 15.81 -21.20 6.84
N ARG A 139 14.96 -21.49 5.83
CA ARG A 139 15.32 -22.41 4.72
C ARG A 139 16.54 -21.90 3.95
N ILE A 140 16.54 -20.61 3.59
CA ILE A 140 17.67 -19.97 2.89
C ILE A 140 18.96 -20.08 3.72
N TYR A 141 18.89 -19.78 5.02
CA TYR A 141 20.07 -19.87 5.89
C TYR A 141 20.59 -21.31 6.03
N HIS A 142 19.71 -22.31 6.17
CA HIS A 142 20.13 -23.71 6.17
C HIS A 142 20.72 -24.15 4.82
N HIS A 143 20.20 -23.64 3.71
CA HIS A 143 20.74 -23.91 2.37
C HIS A 143 22.19 -23.42 2.23
N VAL A 144 22.43 -22.15 2.56
CA VAL A 144 23.78 -21.56 2.48
C VAL A 144 24.74 -22.19 3.48
N SER A 145 24.26 -22.58 4.67
CA SER A 145 25.11 -23.15 5.73
C SER A 145 25.55 -24.59 5.47
N ASN A 146 24.86 -25.34 4.61
CA ASN A 146 25.09 -26.79 4.45
C ASN A 146 25.80 -27.16 3.13
N ASP A 147 26.26 -26.20 2.30
CA ASP A 147 26.83 -26.44 0.95
C ASP A 147 26.00 -27.43 0.10
N THR A 148 24.71 -27.55 0.39
CA THR A 148 23.83 -28.53 -0.24
C THR A 148 23.00 -27.79 -1.27
N VAL A 149 23.24 -28.07 -2.56
CA VAL A 149 22.39 -27.59 -3.66
C VAL A 149 21.04 -28.29 -3.57
N ALA A 150 20.18 -27.85 -2.65
CA ALA A 150 18.76 -28.14 -2.73
C ALA A 150 18.17 -27.17 -3.76
N GLU A 151 17.49 -27.69 -4.79
CA GLU A 151 16.71 -26.86 -5.70
C GLU A 151 15.77 -25.99 -4.87
N LEU A 152 15.96 -24.66 -4.94
CA LEU A 152 14.94 -23.73 -4.48
C LEU A 152 13.69 -24.08 -5.29
N ASP A 153 12.62 -24.44 -4.60
CA ASP A 153 11.40 -24.93 -5.24
C ASP A 153 10.66 -23.78 -5.91
N ASP A 154 11.15 -23.38 -7.09
CA ASP A 154 10.51 -22.41 -7.99
C ASP A 154 9.26 -23.01 -8.66
N ARG A 155 8.94 -24.30 -8.44
CA ARG A 155 7.87 -25.01 -9.19
C ARG A 155 6.47 -24.49 -8.87
N ASN A 156 6.30 -23.69 -7.82
CA ASN A 156 5.01 -23.10 -7.40
C ASN A 156 5.03 -21.56 -7.34
N VAL A 157 6.11 -20.91 -7.77
CA VAL A 157 6.14 -19.45 -7.87
C VAL A 157 5.92 -19.11 -9.33
N GLU A 158 4.68 -18.75 -9.69
CA GLU A 158 4.48 -18.03 -10.95
C GLU A 158 5.43 -16.83 -10.94
N PRO A 159 6.25 -16.65 -11.98
CA PRO A 159 7.15 -15.52 -12.05
C PRO A 159 6.33 -14.25 -11.91
N ASP A 160 6.76 -13.36 -11.01
CA ASP A 160 6.18 -12.02 -10.92
C ASP A 160 6.15 -11.43 -12.33
N PRO A 161 5.00 -10.91 -12.80
CA PRO A 161 4.92 -10.40 -14.16
C PRO A 161 5.95 -9.29 -14.32
N GLU A 162 6.67 -9.31 -15.45
CA GLU A 162 7.73 -8.34 -15.71
C GLU A 162 7.17 -6.92 -15.59
N PRO A 163 7.88 -6.02 -14.88
CA PRO A 163 7.41 -4.65 -14.72
C PRO A 163 7.31 -3.96 -16.08
N ALA A 164 6.19 -3.27 -16.32
CA ALA A 164 5.89 -2.66 -17.62
C ALA A 164 6.88 -1.55 -18.01
N ALA A 165 7.67 -1.03 -17.05
CA ALA A 165 8.70 -0.04 -17.29
C ALA A 165 9.88 -0.19 -16.30
N ARG A 166 11.07 0.35 -16.66
CA ARG A 166 12.22 0.46 -15.74
C ARG A 166 11.81 1.26 -14.50
N ALA A 167 11.68 0.58 -13.37
CA ALA A 167 11.29 1.17 -12.10
C ALA A 167 12.22 2.35 -11.74
N ARG A 168 11.66 3.56 -11.61
CA ARG A 168 12.35 4.68 -10.99
C ARG A 168 12.43 4.39 -9.49
N ALA A 169 13.60 4.59 -8.87
CA ALA A 169 13.73 4.44 -7.43
C ALA A 169 12.76 5.38 -6.70
N ALA A 170 12.10 4.90 -5.64
CA ALA A 170 11.17 5.71 -4.84
C ALA A 170 11.82 7.00 -4.30
N CYS A 171 13.14 7.00 -4.11
CA CYS A 171 13.92 8.15 -3.65
C CYS A 171 14.32 9.15 -4.76
N SER A 172 14.07 8.86 -6.05
CA SER A 172 14.53 9.70 -7.17
C SER A 172 13.41 10.49 -7.86
N ALA A 173 12.23 10.57 -7.26
CA ALA A 173 11.15 11.45 -7.70
C ALA A 173 11.48 12.92 -7.38
N GLN A 174 12.49 13.48 -8.04
CA GLN A 174 12.75 14.91 -8.03
C GLN A 174 11.57 15.62 -8.73
N ARG A 175 10.94 16.56 -8.02
CA ARG A 175 10.02 17.51 -8.64
C ARG A 175 10.85 18.39 -9.58
N SER A 176 10.58 18.34 -10.88
CA SER A 176 11.00 19.42 -11.77
C SER A 176 10.21 20.65 -11.33
N VAL A 177 10.88 21.59 -10.67
CA VAL A 177 10.32 22.91 -10.40
C VAL A 177 10.26 23.63 -11.74
N THR A 178 9.07 23.76 -12.31
CA THR A 178 8.84 24.67 -13.43
C THR A 178 8.84 26.07 -12.84
N THR A 179 9.91 26.83 -13.09
CA THR A 179 9.94 28.26 -12.85
C THR A 179 9.24 28.95 -14.01
N ASP A 180 8.04 29.46 -13.77
CA ASP A 180 7.47 30.60 -14.49
C ASP A 180 7.01 31.64 -13.45
#